data_AF-A0A7Y9PD69-F1
#
_entry.id   AF-A0A7Y9PD69-F1
#
_cell.length_a   1.000
_cell.length_b   1.000
_cell.length_c   1.000
_cell.angle_alpha   90.00
_cell.angle_beta   90.00
_cell.angle_gamma   90.00
#
_symmetry.space_group_name_H-M   'P 1'
#
loop_
_entity.id
_entity.type
_entity.pdbx_description
1 polymer ?
#
loop_
_entity_poly.entity_id
_entity_poly.type
_entity_poly.pdbx_seq_one_letter_code
_entity_poly.pdbx_strand_id
1 'polypeptide(L)' 'MTDTMVWKCEQWFAGQMQEQQLFMSEAQAREFAKKLHGVAPELVLKIEPMPIQHVWN' A
#
# COMPACT_ATOMS: atom_id res chain seq x y z
N MET A 1 -13.74 -20.46 3.85
CA MET A 1 -13.18 -19.56 2.82
C MET A 1 -11.82 -19.13 3.35
N THR A 2 -10.73 -19.34 2.61
CA THR A 2 -9.40 -18.88 3.04
C THR A 2 -9.35 -17.37 2.88
N ASP A 3 -9.21 -16.65 3.99
CA ASP A 3 -9.00 -15.20 3.98
C ASP A 3 -7.59 -14.92 3.46
N THR A 4 -7.47 -14.68 2.15
CA THR A 4 -6.19 -14.24 1.57
C THR A 4 -5.88 -12.86 2.13
N MET A 5 -4.80 -12.73 2.90
CA MET A 5 -4.28 -11.44 3.34
C MET A 5 -3.47 -10.79 2.21
N VAL A 6 -3.74 -9.51 1.96
CA VAL A 6 -2.98 -8.65 1.05
C VAL A 6 -2.42 -7.47 1.83
N TRP A 7 -1.44 -6.81 1.25
CA TRP A 7 -0.76 -5.66 1.83
C TRP A 7 -1.12 -4.43 1.02
N LYS A 8 -1.85 -3.52 1.65
CA LYS A 8 -2.24 -2.25 1.06
C LYS A 8 -1.13 -1.24 1.28
N CYS A 9 -0.74 -0.54 0.22
CA CYS A 9 0.14 0.63 0.26
C CYS A 9 -0.64 1.84 -0.23
N GLU A 10 -0.93 2.79 0.66
CA GLU A 10 -1.56 4.06 0.31
C GLU A 10 -0.49 5.13 0.14
N GLN A 11 -0.64 5.95 -0.89
CA GLN A 11 0.19 7.11 -1.16
C GLN A 11 -0.60 8.38 -0.84
N TRP A 12 -0.09 9.19 0.08
CA TRP A 12 -0.71 10.42 0.53
C TRP A 12 0.14 11.62 0.17
N PHE A 13 -0.48 12.63 -0.43
CA PHE A 13 0.15 13.92 -0.71
C PHE A 13 -0.73 15.04 -0.15
N ALA A 14 -0.13 15.98 0.58
CA ALA A 14 -0.83 17.11 1.19
C ALA A 14 -2.09 16.71 2.00
N GLY A 15 -2.04 15.56 2.68
CA GLY A 15 -3.16 15.05 3.49
C GLY A 15 -4.28 14.38 2.69
N GLN A 16 -4.13 14.21 1.38
CA GLN A 16 -5.09 13.51 0.53
C GLN A 16 -4.50 12.20 -0.01
N MET A 17 -5.29 11.13 0.05
CA MET A 17 -4.92 9.85 -0.59
C MET A 17 -4.99 10.02 -2.11
N GLN A 18 -3.85 9.86 -2.78
CA GLN A 18 -3.73 9.96 -4.23
C GLN A 18 -3.94 8.60 -4.88
N GLU A 19 -3.24 7.59 -4.37
CA GLU A 19 -3.23 6.25 -4.95
C GLU A 19 -3.22 5.17 -3.87
N GLN A 20 -3.72 4.01 -4.25
CA GLN A 20 -3.66 2.78 -3.46
C GLN A 20 -3.16 1.64 -4.34
N GLN A 21 -2.21 0.86 -3.83
CA GLN A 21 -1.73 -0.35 -4.48
C GLN A 21 -1.79 -1.53 -3.52
N LEU A 22 -1.98 -2.72 -4.06
CA LEU A 22 -2.10 -3.97 -3.30
C LEU A 22 -1.00 -4.94 -3.68
N PHE A 23 -0.46 -5.60 -2.66
CA PHE A 23 0.62 -6.56 -2.80
C PHE A 23 0.26 -7.87 -2.13
N MET A 24 0.77 -8.98 -2.65
CA MET A 24 0.54 -10.31 -2.07
C MET A 24 1.44 -10.57 -0.84
N SER A 25 2.42 -9.70 -0.59
CA SER A 25 3.33 -9.81 0.55
C SER A 25 3.78 -8.45 1.05
N GLU A 26 4.13 -8.38 2.34
CA GLU A 26 4.67 -7.19 2.97
C GLU A 26 5.97 -6.73 2.31
N ALA A 27 6.81 -7.70 1.95
CA ALA A 27 8.11 -7.45 1.34
C ALA A 27 7.97 -6.67 0.03
N GLN A 28 7.01 -7.06 -0.83
CA GLN A 28 6.73 -6.36 -2.08
C GLN A 28 6.24 -4.93 -1.84
N ALA A 29 5.31 -4.74 -0.89
CA ALA A 29 4.81 -3.41 -0.54
C ALA A 29 5.93 -2.49 -0.02
N ARG A 30 6.80 -3.02 0.85
CA ARG A 30 7.94 -2.29 1.40
C ARG A 30 8.99 -1.97 0.33
N GLU A 31 9.26 -2.89 -0.58
CA GLU A 31 10.19 -2.64 -1.69
C GLU A 31 9.67 -1.53 -2.62
N PHE A 32 8.37 -1.58 -2.95
CA PHE A 32 7.72 -0.52 -3.71
C PHE A 32 7.83 0.84 -3.01
N ALA A 33 7.48 0.89 -1.73
CA ALA A 33 7.54 2.13 -0.95
C ALA A 33 8.96 2.72 -0.88
N LYS A 34 9.99 1.88 -0.73
CA LYS A 34 11.39 2.32 -0.75
C LYS A 34 11.78 2.95 -2.09
N LYS A 35 11.39 2.32 -3.21
CA LYS A 35 11.66 2.85 -4.55
C LYS A 35 10.95 4.17 -4.77
N LEU A 36 9.67 4.25 -4.38
CA LEU A 36 8.86 5.46 -4.55
C LEU A 36 9.37 6.62 -3.69
N HIS A 37 9.77 6.36 -2.45
CA HIS A 37 10.35 7.40 -1.59
C HIS A 37 11.64 8.00 -2.16
N GLY A 38 12.39 7.25 -2.97
CA GLY A 38 13.57 7.78 -3.69
C GLY A 38 13.23 8.73 -4.86
N VAL A 39 11.99 8.69 -5.36
CA VAL A 39 11.53 9.51 -6.51
C VAL A 39 10.63 10.65 -6.04
N ALA A 40 9.76 10.39 -5.07
CA ALA A 40 8.76 11.30 -4.54
C ALA A 40 8.80 11.25 -2.98
N PRO A 41 9.85 11.81 -2.36
CA PRO A 41 10.03 11.77 -0.90
C PRO A 41 8.97 12.54 -0.11
N GLU A 42 8.23 13.44 -0.76
CA GLU A 42 7.13 14.22 -0.22
C GLU A 42 5.84 13.40 0.01
N LEU A 43 5.76 12.20 -0.58
CA LEU A 43 4.65 11.29 -0.35
C LEU A 43 4.77 10.65 1.04
N VAL A 44 3.65 10.65 1.76
CA VAL A 44 3.48 9.84 2.97
C VAL A 44 2.93 8.49 2.54
N LEU A 45 3.66 7.42 2.85
CA LEU A 45 3.29 6.06 2.49
C LEU A 45 2.79 5.31 3.72
N LYS A 46 1.62 4.68 3.62
CA LYS A 46 1.05 3.82 4.67
C LYS A 46 0.93 2.40 4.17
N ILE A 47 1.52 1.45 4.88
CA ILE A 47 1.49 0.03 4.55
C ILE A 47 0.78 -0.74 5.65
N GLU A 48 -0.31 -1.43 5.31
CA GLU A 48 -1.14 -2.16 6.28
C GLU A 48 -1.62 -3.50 5.69
N PRO A 49 -1.67 -4.58 6.48
CA PRO A 49 -2.29 -5.82 6.05
C PRO A 49 -3.82 -5.68 6.08
N MET A 50 -4.48 -6.24 5.07
CA MET A 50 -5.95 -6.32 5.02
C MET A 50 -6.42 -7.63 4.37
N PRO A 51 -7.59 -8.17 4.75
CA PRO A 51 -8.16 -9.29 4.03
C PRO A 51 -8.58 -8.85 2.62
N ILE A 52 -8.34 -9.70 1.61
CA ILE A 52 -8.63 -9.41 0.20
C ILE A 52 -10.11 -9.08 -0.05
N GLN A 53 -11.00 -9.59 0.80
CA GLN A 53 -12.45 -9.33 0.73
C GLN A 53 -12.78 -7.84 0.95
N HIS A 54 -11.92 -7.09 1.62
CA HIS A 54 -12.11 -5.66 1.88
C HIS A 54 -11.59 -4.76 0.76
N VAL A 55 -11.06 -5.32 -0.34
CA VAL A 55 -10.49 -4.54 -1.45
C VAL A 55 -11.57 -3.91 -2.34
N TRP A 56 -12.71 -4.58 -2.47
CA TRP A 56 -13.74 -4.25 -3.47
C TRP A 56 -15.05 -3.72 -2.86
N ASN A 57 -15.07 -3.45 -1.56
CA ASN A 57 -16.22 -2.90 -0.84
C ASN A 57 -16.15 -1.38 -0.71
#